data_AF-G7CDA4-F1
#
_entry.id   AF-G7CDA4-F1
#
_cell.length_a   1.000
_cell.length_b   1.000
_cell.length_c   1.000
_cell.angle_alpha   90.00
_cell.angle_beta   90.00
_cell.angle_gamma   90.00
#
_symmetry.space_group_name_H-M   'P 1'
#
loop_
_entity.id
_entity.type
_entity.pdbx_description
1 polymer ?
#
loop_
_entity_poly.entity_id
_entity_poly.type
_entity_poly.pdbx_seq_one_letter_code
_entity_poly.pdbx_strand_id
1 'polypeptide(L)' 'MKRIVNSAERIQNDIDRLHIDAEEFEMSRGLHRHVPAAEKIPVPDTEYDTNFWHGIDDEGLR' A
#
# COMPACT_ATOMS: atom_id res chain seq x y z
N MET A 1 -31.80 5.45 -27.81
CA MET A 1 -30.85 4.32 -27.71
C MET A 1 -29.44 4.69 -27.22
N LYS A 2 -28.99 5.96 -27.25
CA LYS A 2 -27.60 6.34 -26.87
C LYS A 2 -27.22 6.03 -25.40
N ARG A 3 -28.17 6.16 -24.47
CA ARG A 3 -27.94 5.93 -23.03
C ARG A 3 -27.63 4.47 -22.69
N ILE A 4 -28.28 3.53 -23.37
CA ILE A 4 -28.08 2.09 -23.16
C ILE A 4 -26.67 1.69 -23.64
N VAL A 5 -26.26 2.20 -24.81
CA VAL A 5 -24.93 1.95 -25.37
C VAL A 5 -23.83 2.50 -24.45
N ASN A 6 -23.99 3.73 -23.97
CA ASN A 6 -23.02 4.31 -23.02
C ASN A 6 -22.98 3.54 -21.68
N SER A 7 -24.11 2.99 -21.24
CA SER A 7 -24.15 2.15 -20.04
C SER A 7 -23.41 0.82 -20.28
N ALA A 8 -23.55 0.22 -21.47
CA ALA A 8 -22.83 -1.00 -21.83
C ALA A 8 -21.31 -0.77 -21.94
N GLU A 9 -20.88 0.34 -22.54
CA GLU A 9 -19.46 0.70 -22.62
C GLU A 9 -18.85 0.92 -21.23
N ARG A 10 -19.59 1.59 -20.32
CA ARG A 10 -19.13 1.78 -18.94
C ARG A 10 -19.03 0.46 -18.19
N ILE A 11 -20.06 -0.39 -18.28
CA ILE A 11 -20.05 -1.71 -17.64
C ILE A 11 -18.88 -2.55 -18.16
N GLN A 12 -18.60 -2.52 -19.46
CA GLN A 12 -17.44 -3.22 -20.02
C GLN A 12 -16.13 -2.69 -19.45
N ASN A 13 -15.95 -1.36 -19.39
CA ASN A 13 -14.74 -0.77 -18.80
C ASN A 13 -14.57 -1.15 -17.32
N ASP A 14 -15.66 -1.16 -16.57
CA ASP A 14 -15.66 -1.54 -15.16
C ASP A 14 -15.25 -3.01 -14.99
N ILE A 15 -15.73 -3.91 -15.87
CA ILE A 15 -15.33 -5.33 -15.88
C ILE A 15 -13.85 -5.48 -16.22
N ASP A 16 -13.36 -4.76 -17.23
CA ASP A 16 -11.95 -4.82 -17.64
C ASP A 16 -11.01 -4.36 -16.50
N ARG A 17 -11.39 -3.31 -15.76
CA ARG A 17 -10.65 -2.86 -14.56
C ARG A 17 -10.65 -3.89 -13.44
N LEU A 18 -11.80 -4.47 -13.14
CA LEU A 18 -11.89 -5.49 -12.10
C LEU A 18 -11.05 -6.73 -12.42
N HIS A 19 -10.89 -7.07 -13.71
CA HIS A 19 -10.00 -8.15 -14.12
C HIS A 19 -8.53 -7.83 -13.83
N ILE A 20 -8.08 -6.61 -14.15
CA ILE A 20 -6.73 -6.12 -13.84
C ILE A 20 -6.48 -6.15 -12.32
N ASP A 21 -7.42 -5.58 -11.55
CA ASP A 21 -7.32 -5.54 -10.09
C ASP A 21 -7.26 -6.96 -9.48
N ALA A 22 -7.99 -7.92 -10.04
CA ALA A 22 -7.98 -9.31 -9.59
C ALA A 22 -6.64 -10.00 -9.89
N GLU A 23 -6.05 -9.78 -11.07
CA GLU A 23 -4.72 -10.29 -11.41
C GLU A 23 -3.64 -9.69 -10.51
N GLU A 24 -3.69 -8.38 -10.24
CA GLU A 24 -2.79 -7.70 -9.31
C GLU A 24 -2.95 -8.23 -7.89
N PHE A 25 -4.19 -8.43 -7.44
CA PHE A 25 -4.48 -8.95 -6.12
C PHE A 25 -3.90 -10.36 -5.92
N GLU A 26 -4.10 -11.28 -6.87
CA GLU A 26 -3.51 -12.61 -6.81
C GLU A 26 -1.97 -12.58 -6.88
N MET A 27 -1.38 -11.65 -7.64
CA MET A 27 0.07 -11.42 -7.66
C MET A 27 0.59 -10.92 -6.31
N SER A 28 -0.16 -10.01 -5.66
CA SER A 28 0.14 -9.49 -4.32
C SER A 28 0.00 -10.53 -3.22
N ARG A 29 -0.91 -11.51 -3.34
CA ARG A 29 -1.01 -12.63 -2.37
C ARG A 29 0.28 -13.44 -2.29
N GLY A 30 1.04 -13.53 -3.39
CA GLY A 30 2.38 -14.12 -3.40
C GLY A 30 3.40 -13.33 -2.57
N LEU A 31 3.25 -11.99 -2.49
CA LEU A 31 4.07 -11.07 -1.70
C LEU A 31 3.63 -10.99 -0.23
N HIS A 32 2.34 -11.21 0.05
CA HIS A 32 1.79 -11.36 1.40
C HIS A 32 1.98 -12.76 1.99
N ARG A 33 2.91 -13.56 1.45
CA ARG A 33 3.33 -14.80 2.09
C ARG A 33 4.10 -14.44 3.35
N HIS A 34 3.34 -14.33 4.44
CA HIS A 34 3.75 -14.30 5.84
C HIS A 34 5.25 -14.03 5.97
N VAL A 35 5.66 -12.76 5.82
CA VAL A 35 7.04 -12.37 6.09
C VAL A 35 7.29 -12.87 7.51
N PRO A 36 8.17 -13.89 7.71
CA PRO A 36 8.45 -14.35 9.05
C PRO A 36 8.86 -13.11 9.83
N ALA A 37 8.22 -12.88 10.98
CA ALA A 37 8.44 -11.69 11.77
C ALA A 37 9.95 -11.45 11.82
N ALA A 38 10.40 -10.38 11.15
CA ALA A 38 11.82 -10.07 11.06
C ALA A 38 12.36 -10.01 12.49
N GLU A 39 13.65 -10.33 12.66
CA GLU A 39 14.31 -10.22 13.96
C GLU A 39 13.96 -8.86 14.58
N LYS A 40 13.25 -8.90 15.71
CA LYS A 40 12.75 -7.69 16.35
C LYS A 40 13.93 -6.96 16.95
N ILE A 41 14.15 -5.72 16.54
CA ILE A 41 15.15 -4.87 17.18
C ILE A 41 14.63 -4.51 18.58
N PRO A 42 15.37 -4.83 19.66
CA PRO A 42 14.95 -4.46 21.00
C PRO A 42 15.00 -2.93 21.14
N VAL A 43 13.87 -2.34 21.51
CA VAL A 43 13.81 -0.92 21.87
C VAL A 43 14.26 -0.80 23.34
N PRO A 44 15.29 0.00 23.65
CA PRO A 44 15.71 0.23 25.03
C PRO A 44 14.60 0.90 25.86
N ASP A 45 14.41 0.44 27.09
CA ASP A 45 13.50 1.06 28.08
C ASP A 45 14.10 2.32 28.74
N THR A 46 15.31 2.73 28.33
CA THR A 46 15.96 3.95 28.82
C THR A 46 15.31 5.18 28.20
N GLU A 47 15.01 6.20 29.02
CA GLU A 47 14.50 7.47 28.53
C GLU A 47 15.52 8.13 27.58
N TYR A 48 15.07 8.49 26.38
CA TYR A 48 15.87 9.29 25.45
C TYR A 48 15.91 10.74 25.94
N ASP A 49 17.08 11.39 25.78
CA ASP A 49 17.18 12.83 26.04
C ASP A 49 16.25 13.59 25.09
N THR A 50 15.42 14.48 25.63
CA THR A 50 14.50 15.32 24.87
C THR A 50 15.23 16.18 23.82
N ASN A 51 16.50 16.50 24.05
CA ASN A 51 17.35 17.24 23.11
C ASN A 51 17.88 16.39 21.96
N PHE A 52 17.73 15.05 22.01
CA PHE A 52 18.25 14.13 21.00
C PHE A 52 17.69 14.40 19.60
N TRP A 53 16.44 14.86 19.52
CA TRP A 53 15.74 15.15 18.26
C TRP A 53 15.73 16.64 17.90
N HIS A 54 16.35 17.50 18.71
CA HIS A 54 16.40 18.94 18.45
C HIS A 54 17.41 19.24 17.32
N GLY A 55 16.91 19.74 16.18
CA GLY A 55 17.74 20.17 15.05
C GLY A 55 17.96 19.12 13.96
N ILE A 56 17.29 17.96 14.03
CA ILE A 56 17.15 17.07 12.88
C ILE A 56 16.01 17.65 12.03
N ASP A 57 16.37 18.41 11.00
CA ASP A 57 15.41 18.82 9.97
C ASP A 57 14.85 17.57 9.27
N ASP A 58 13.61 17.63 8.83
CA ASP A 58 12.84 16.59 8.15
C ASP A 58 13.36 16.25 6.72
N GLU A 59 14.63 16.58 6.43
CA GLU A 59 15.33 16.37 5.16
C GLU A 59 15.43 14.89 4.71
N GLY A 60 14.98 13.94 5.54
CA GLY A 60 15.07 12.50 5.29
C GLY A 60 13.87 11.85 4.60
N LEU A 61 12.78 12.58 4.32
CA LEU A 61 11.63 12.05 3.58
C LEU A 61 11.48 12.74 2.23
N ARG A 62 12.12 12.17 1.20
CA ARG A 62 11.84 12.45 -0.21
C ARG A 62 11.34 11.20 -0.92
#